data_AF-A0A852PJJ8-F1
#
_entry.id   AF-A0A852PJJ8-F1
#
_cell.length_a   1.000
_cell.length_b   1.000
_cell.length_c   1.000
_cell.angle_alpha   90.00
_cell.angle_beta   90.00
_cell.angle_gamma   90.00
#
_symmetry.space_group_name_H-M   'P 1'
#
loop_
_entity.id
_entity.type
_entity.pdbx_description
1 polymer ?
#
loop_
_entity_poly.entity_id
_entity_poly.type
_entity_poly.pdbx_seq_one_letter_code
_entity_poly.pdbx_strand_id
1 'polypeptide(L)'
;PGYTQQLAFRKPDSSYAAFIGRPSSTWLTAYVVKVFAMASKLTDIEHNEICNPVKWLILNKQKPDGVFQEDAPVIHKEMVVG
;
A
#
# COMPACT_ATOMS: atom_id res chain seq x y z
N PRO A 1 17.73 5.46 -3.07
CA PRO A 1 16.65 5.89 -3.99
C PRO A 1 15.27 5.71 -3.32
N GLY A 2 14.27 6.51 -3.68
CA GLY A 2 12.97 6.55 -2.96
C GLY A 2 12.23 5.21 -2.91
N TYR A 3 12.32 4.38 -3.95
CA TYR A 3 11.75 3.02 -3.99
C TYR A 3 12.23 2.15 -2.82
N THR A 4 13.55 1.99 -2.66
CA THR A 4 14.16 1.18 -1.59
C THR A 4 13.77 1.68 -0.20
N GLN A 5 13.57 2.99 -0.04
CA GLN A 5 13.17 3.58 1.23
C GLN A 5 11.72 3.28 1.58
N GLN A 6 10.82 3.20 0.59
CA GLN A 6 9.43 2.79 0.83
C GLN A 6 9.31 1.34 1.25
N LEU A 7 10.17 0.44 0.73
CA LEU A 7 10.19 -0.98 1.12
C LEU A 7 10.46 -1.19 2.62
N ALA A 8 11.10 -0.24 3.30
CA ALA A 8 11.32 -0.29 4.75
C ALA A 8 10.00 -0.22 5.57
N PHE A 9 8.90 0.20 4.94
CA PHE A 9 7.57 0.30 5.55
C PHE A 9 6.62 -0.83 5.11
N ARG A 10 7.11 -1.73 4.25
CA ARG A 10 6.39 -2.93 3.82
C ARG A 10 6.47 -4.00 4.90
N LYS A 11 5.32 -4.59 5.24
CA LYS A 11 5.22 -5.71 6.17
C LYS A 11 5.41 -7.07 5.49
N PRO A 12 5.58 -8.16 6.26
CA PRO A 12 5.73 -9.51 5.70
C PRO A 12 4.54 -9.96 4.81
N ASP A 13 3.34 -9.46 5.06
CA ASP A 13 2.14 -9.72 4.25
C ASP A 13 2.00 -8.79 3.03
N SER A 14 3.06 -8.01 2.73
CA SER A 14 3.14 -7.02 1.65
C SER A 14 2.23 -5.79 1.82
N SER A 15 1.64 -5.59 2.98
CA SER A 15 0.87 -4.37 3.29
C SER A 15 1.77 -3.24 3.79
N TYR A 16 1.29 -2.00 3.70
CA TYR A 16 2.03 -0.81 4.13
C TYR A 16 1.41 -0.11 5.34
N ALA A 17 2.26 0.42 6.19
CA ALA A 17 1.90 1.24 7.35
C ALA A 17 2.85 2.43 7.47
N ALA A 18 2.45 3.49 8.18
CA ALA A 18 3.34 4.63 8.45
C ALA A 18 4.59 4.20 9.26
N PHE A 19 4.46 3.16 10.09
CA PHE A 19 5.54 2.51 10.82
C PHE A 19 5.23 1.01 10.94
N ILE A 20 6.25 0.14 10.90
CA ILE A 20 6.07 -1.33 10.93
C ILE A 20 5.26 -1.82 12.15
N GLY A 21 5.39 -1.16 13.30
CA GLY A 21 4.64 -1.49 14.52
C GLY A 21 3.16 -1.07 14.53
N ARG A 22 2.69 -0.30 13.54
CA ARG A 22 1.28 0.11 13.43
C ARG A 22 0.49 -0.85 12.55
N PRO A 23 -0.83 -1.00 12.74
CA PRO A 23 -1.67 -1.72 11.80
C PRO A 23 -1.57 -1.14 10.38
N SER A 24 -1.77 -1.98 9.38
CA SER A 24 -1.61 -1.59 7.97
C SER A 24 -2.80 -0.78 7.49
N SER A 25 -2.53 0.27 6.72
CA SER A 25 -3.55 1.14 6.12
C SER A 25 -3.90 0.64 4.74
N THR A 26 -5.20 0.51 4.49
CA THR A 26 -5.75 0.19 3.17
C THR A 26 -5.41 1.29 2.16
N TRP A 27 -5.67 2.55 2.53
CA TRP A 27 -5.40 3.72 1.70
C TRP A 27 -3.91 3.85 1.38
N LEU A 28 -3.04 3.72 2.38
CA LEU A 28 -1.59 3.83 2.14
C LEU A 28 -1.08 2.71 1.23
N THR A 29 -1.55 1.47 1.45
CA THR A 29 -1.18 0.33 0.62
C THR A 29 -1.61 0.56 -0.83
N ALA A 30 -2.84 1.02 -1.07
CA ALA A 30 -3.32 1.36 -2.40
C ALA A 30 -2.55 2.53 -3.04
N TYR A 31 -2.19 3.53 -2.25
CA TYR A 31 -1.40 4.67 -2.71
C TYR A 31 0.01 4.25 -3.16
N VAL A 32 0.69 3.40 -2.40
CA VAL A 32 2.01 2.87 -2.77
C VAL A 32 1.92 2.04 -4.04
N VAL A 33 0.92 1.16 -4.17
CA VAL A 33 0.66 0.40 -5.41
C VAL A 33 0.54 1.33 -6.62
N LYS A 34 -0.26 2.39 -6.51
CA LYS A 34 -0.42 3.37 -7.58
C LYS A 34 0.92 4.01 -7.96
N VAL A 35 1.70 4.45 -6.97
CA VAL A 35 3.01 5.09 -7.19
C VAL A 35 3.98 4.11 -7.85
N PHE A 36 4.06 2.86 -7.38
CA PHE A 36 4.95 1.85 -7.95
C PHE A 36 4.55 1.46 -9.38
N ALA A 37 3.25 1.35 -9.68
CA ALA A 37 2.76 1.10 -11.03
C ALA A 37 3.06 2.25 -12.01
N MET A 38 3.11 3.50 -11.54
CA MET A 38 3.56 4.62 -12.36
C MET A 38 5.08 4.63 -12.52
N ALA A 39 5.82 4.33 -11.45
CA ALA A 39 7.28 4.32 -11.42
C ALA A 39 7.89 3.18 -12.24
N SER A 40 7.21 2.04 -12.40
CA SER A 40 7.68 0.89 -13.20
C SER A 40 7.92 1.23 -14.67
N LYS A 41 7.37 2.35 -15.16
CA LYS A 41 7.65 2.88 -16.51
C LYS A 41 8.98 3.63 -16.61
N LEU A 42 9.55 4.03 -15.48
CA LEU A 42 10.71 4.92 -15.37
C LEU A 42 11.93 4.23 -14.73
N THR A 43 11.69 3.23 -13.89
CA THR A 43 12.74 2.45 -13.21
C THR A 43 12.28 1.01 -13.06
N ASP A 44 13.24 0.10 -12.88
CA ASP A 44 12.91 -1.29 -12.59
C ASP A 44 12.28 -1.42 -11.19
N ILE A 45 11.05 -1.95 -11.17
CA ILE A 45 10.28 -2.24 -9.97
C ILE A 45 9.87 -3.70 -10.09
N GLU A 46 10.27 -4.51 -9.12
CA GLU A 46 9.92 -5.93 -9.11
C GLU A 46 8.39 -6.10 -9.15
N HIS A 47 7.90 -6.97 -10.04
CA HIS A 47 6.47 -7.15 -10.26
C HIS A 47 5.71 -7.52 -8.98
N ASN A 48 6.38 -8.27 -8.09
CA ASN A 48 5.85 -8.69 -6.80
C ASN A 48 5.61 -7.52 -5.83
N GLU A 49 6.32 -6.41 -5.98
CA GLU A 49 6.11 -5.20 -5.17
C GLU A 49 4.83 -4.45 -5.54
N ILE A 50 4.21 -4.80 -6.68
CA ILE A 50 2.91 -4.30 -7.10
C ILE A 50 1.83 -5.37 -6.84
N CYS A 51 2.09 -6.61 -7.25
CA CYS A 51 1.08 -7.67 -7.22
C CYS A 51 0.76 -8.17 -5.80
N ASN A 52 1.74 -8.31 -4.91
CA ASN A 52 1.48 -8.81 -3.56
C ASN A 52 0.66 -7.82 -2.71
N PRO A 53 0.95 -6.50 -2.71
CA PRO A 53 0.10 -5.54 -2.03
C PRO A 53 -1.32 -5.45 -2.61
N VAL A 54 -1.49 -5.58 -3.94
CA VAL A 54 -2.82 -5.67 -4.59
C VAL A 54 -3.57 -6.90 -4.09
N LYS A 55 -2.92 -8.06 -4.05
CA LYS A 55 -3.50 -9.29 -3.50
C LYS A 55 -3.90 -9.11 -2.04
N TRP A 56 -3.08 -8.44 -1.23
CA TRP A 56 -3.42 -8.15 0.15
C TRP A 56 -4.67 -7.29 0.29
N LEU A 57 -4.82 -6.24 -0.53
CA LEU A 57 -6.00 -5.38 -0.55
C LEU A 57 -7.26 -6.20 -0.85
N ILE A 58 -7.23 -7.03 -1.91
CA ILE A 58 -8.38 -7.83 -2.33
C ILE A 58 -8.74 -8.86 -1.26
N LEU A 59 -7.76 -9.62 -0.75
CA LEU A 59 -8.04 -10.74 0.15
C LEU A 59 -8.41 -10.30 1.58
N ASN A 60 -7.90 -9.16 2.05
CA ASN A 60 -8.04 -8.76 3.45
C ASN A 60 -8.93 -7.54 3.67
N LYS A 61 -9.13 -6.70 2.64
CA LYS A 61 -9.79 -5.40 2.79
C LYS A 61 -11.04 -5.24 1.93
N GLN A 62 -11.22 -6.02 0.87
CA GLN A 62 -12.43 -6.00 0.07
C GLN A 62 -13.55 -6.80 0.75
N LYS A 63 -14.70 -6.16 0.94
CA LYS A 63 -15.94 -6.79 1.41
C LYS A 63 -16.67 -7.51 0.25
N PRO A 64 -17.63 -8.41 0.55
CA PRO A 64 -18.41 -9.10 -0.49
C PRO A 64 -19.19 -8.17 -1.44
N ASP A 65 -19.51 -6.95 -1.00
CA ASP A 65 -20.16 -5.91 -1.81
C ASP A 65 -19.17 -5.10 -2.68
N GLY A 66 -17.88 -5.44 -2.64
CA GLY A 66 -16.82 -4.79 -3.39
C GLY A 66 -16.20 -3.57 -2.71
N VAL A 67 -16.74 -3.11 -1.56
CA VAL A 67 -16.21 -1.96 -0.81
C VAL A 67 -14.91 -2.34 -0.11
N PHE A 68 -13.91 -1.46 -0.16
CA PHE A 68 -12.68 -1.63 0.61
C PHE A 68 -12.78 -0.96 1.98
N GLN A 69 -12.48 -1.71 3.04
CA GLN A 69 -12.50 -1.22 4.42
C GLN A 69 -11.16 -0.60 4.82
N GLU A 70 -11.18 0.57 5.46
CA GLU A 70 -10.02 1.17 6.10
C GLU A 70 -10.14 1.03 7.62
N ASP A 71 -9.20 0.30 8.22
CA ASP A 71 -9.18 0.00 9.66
C ASP A 71 -8.13 0.83 10.41
N ALA A 72 -7.14 1.36 9.70
CA ALA A 72 -5.99 2.04 10.30
C ALA A 72 -5.53 3.19 9.40
N PRO A 73 -6.31 4.30 9.33
CA PRO A 73 -6.00 5.43 8.47
C PRO A 73 -4.63 6.04 8.80
N VAL A 74 -4.07 6.71 7.80
CA VAL A 74 -2.81 7.45 7.94
C VAL A 74 -2.90 8.52 9.04
N ILE A 75 -1.76 8.81 9.66
CA ILE A 75 -1.64 9.78 10.78
C ILE A 75 -1.98 11.20 10.28
N HIS A 76 -1.43 11.56 9.14
CA HIS A 76 -1.64 12.83 8.45
C HIS A 76 -2.79 12.67 7.45
N LYS A 77 -4.01 12.95 7.90
CA LYS A 77 -5.23 12.82 7.08
C LYS A 77 -5.28 13.81 5.93
N GLU A 78 -4.54 14.90 6.00
CA GLU A 78 -4.33 15.85 4.91
C GLU A 78 -3.71 15.23 3.66
N MET A 79 -3.06 14.07 3.77
CA MET A 79 -2.60 13.29 2.61
C MET A 79 -3.76 12.62 1.87
N VAL A 80 -4.87 12.35 2.56
CA VAL A 80 -6.09 11.79 1.99
C VAL A 80 -6.88 12.97 1.43
N VAL A 81 -6.89 13.10 0.11
CA VAL A 81 -7.74 14.10 -0.56
C VAL A 81 -9.20 13.74 -0.26
N GLY A 82 -9.91 14.67 0.37
CA GLY A 82 -11.35 14.58 0.65
C GLY A 82 -12.19 15.12 -0.49
#